data_AF-A0A962HZ61-F1
#
_entry.id   AF-A0A962HZ61-F1
#
_cell.length_a   1.000
_cell.length_b   1.000
_cell.length_c   1.000
_cell.angle_alpha   90.00
_cell.angle_beta   90.00
_cell.angle_gamma   90.00
#
_symmetry.space_group_name_H-M   'P 1'
#
loop_
_entity.id
_entity.type
_entity.pdbx_description
1 polymer ?
#
loop_
_entity_poly.entity_id
_entity_poly.type
_entity_poly.pdbx_seq_one_letter_code
_entity_poly.pdbx_strand_id
1 'polypeptide(L)'
;MLKRALLLLCLLPLTATAADEPIHRCRHADGSLSFSDYPCPGGSQSEAAPRRPAVPAGGISGIEPICAKGPGNRGDGFSENFRAELPAEQGQALDQALATLSGEGGTSYQWRRSPRGDLHLCSRTPRGQTLELVAGVQGQVVQFRAGVARYLNDPETPEALLERCRELVTSCVAPPSTSVDSCVHLSQTCDQNPPWTGGAICCPQACKDEHARLRATGIEPMAAFRSALEGPPSCIPGH
;
A
#
# COMPACT_ATOMS: atom_id res chain seq x y z
N MET A 1 -11.31 36.72 68.36
CA MET A 1 -12.03 36.74 67.06
C MET A 1 -11.19 35.99 66.03
N LEU A 2 -11.78 34.98 65.40
CA LEU A 2 -11.15 33.84 64.72
C LEU A 2 -10.45 34.23 63.40
N LYS A 3 -9.16 33.88 63.26
CA LYS A 3 -8.41 33.93 61.98
C LYS A 3 -8.71 32.66 61.17
N ARG A 4 -9.37 32.81 60.01
CA ARG A 4 -9.55 31.73 59.02
C ARG A 4 -8.29 31.62 58.16
N ALA A 5 -7.56 30.52 58.31
CA ALA A 5 -6.50 30.10 57.40
C ALA A 5 -7.13 29.36 56.21
N LEU A 6 -6.91 29.86 55.00
CA LEU A 6 -7.37 29.24 53.75
C LEU A 6 -6.18 28.48 53.15
N LEU A 7 -6.22 27.15 53.23
CA LEU A 7 -5.24 26.25 52.63
C LEU A 7 -5.63 26.05 51.15
N LEU A 8 -4.89 26.66 50.22
CA LEU A 8 -5.10 26.49 48.77
C LEU A 8 -4.30 25.28 48.29
N LEU A 9 -4.98 24.17 48.04
CA LEU A 9 -4.41 22.92 47.53
C LEU A 9 -4.29 23.03 46.00
N CYS A 10 -3.09 23.22 45.46
CA CYS A 10 -2.81 23.23 44.03
C CYS A 10 -2.95 21.81 43.44
N LEU A 11 -4.04 21.55 42.71
CA LEU A 11 -4.18 20.39 41.83
C LEU A 11 -3.45 20.66 40.50
N LEU A 12 -2.30 19.99 40.30
CA LEU A 12 -1.60 19.93 39.02
C LEU A 12 -2.19 18.81 38.15
N PRO A 13 -2.59 19.07 36.88
CA PRO A 13 -3.01 18.03 35.96
C PRO A 13 -1.79 17.25 35.46
N LEU A 14 -1.74 15.94 35.74
CA LEU A 14 -0.80 15.01 35.10
C LEU A 14 -1.30 14.72 33.67
N THR A 15 -0.70 15.36 32.68
CA THR A 15 -0.84 14.97 31.27
C THR A 15 0.19 13.89 30.97
N ALA A 16 -0.21 12.62 30.95
CA ALA A 16 0.62 11.53 30.46
C ALA A 16 0.65 11.58 28.92
N THR A 17 1.76 12.03 28.35
CA THR A 17 2.05 11.87 26.93
C THR A 17 2.54 10.44 26.70
N ALA A 18 1.71 9.58 26.11
CA ALA A 18 2.19 8.32 25.53
C ALA A 18 3.03 8.68 24.30
N ALA A 19 4.35 8.80 24.50
CA ALA A 19 5.29 8.95 23.41
C ALA A 19 5.43 7.61 22.70
N ASP A 20 5.26 7.61 21.38
CA ASP A 20 5.51 6.48 20.49
C ASP A 20 6.98 6.07 20.65
N GLU A 21 7.25 5.00 21.40
CA GLU A 21 8.63 4.59 21.69
C GLU A 21 9.30 4.05 20.41
N PRO A 22 10.50 4.54 20.07
CA PRO A 22 11.19 4.12 18.86
C PRO A 22 11.69 2.68 18.99
N ILE A 23 11.26 1.78 18.10
CA ILE A 23 11.85 0.44 17.97
C ILE A 23 13.35 0.57 17.64
N HIS A 24 14.20 -0.01 18.49
CA HIS A 24 15.66 0.02 18.35
C HIS A 24 16.16 -1.17 17.50
N ARG A 25 17.04 -0.89 16.53
CA ARG A 25 17.78 -1.91 15.78
C ARG A 25 19.20 -2.01 16.33
N CYS A 26 19.57 -3.20 16.81
CA CYS A 26 20.83 -3.44 17.52
C CYS A 26 21.74 -4.39 16.74
N ARG A 27 23.01 -4.01 16.56
CA ARG A 27 24.05 -4.85 15.95
C ARG A 27 24.97 -5.43 17.03
N HIS A 28 25.07 -6.75 17.10
CA HIS A 28 25.89 -7.48 18.06
C HIS A 28 27.35 -7.61 17.58
N ALA A 29 28.26 -7.98 18.50
CA ALA A 29 29.69 -8.10 18.22
C ALA A 29 30.04 -9.21 17.21
N ASP A 30 29.20 -10.23 17.07
CA ASP A 30 29.31 -11.29 16.07
C ASP A 30 28.77 -10.87 14.68
N GLY A 31 28.28 -9.64 14.55
CA GLY A 31 27.67 -9.09 13.33
C GLY A 31 26.19 -9.39 13.17
N SER A 32 25.56 -10.14 14.08
CA SER A 32 24.12 -10.43 14.05
C SER A 32 23.27 -9.20 14.39
N LEU A 33 22.00 -9.21 13.97
CA LEU A 33 21.04 -8.12 14.18
C LEU A 33 19.87 -8.57 15.05
N SER A 34 19.42 -7.70 15.96
CA SER A 34 18.19 -7.85 16.74
C SER A 34 17.35 -6.57 16.76
N PHE A 35 16.05 -6.72 17.02
CA PHE A 35 15.08 -5.62 17.12
C PHE A 35 14.43 -5.67 18.49
N SER A 36 14.29 -4.53 19.15
CA SER A 36 13.84 -4.44 20.54
C SER A 36 13.10 -3.13 20.78
N ASP A 37 12.05 -3.19 21.60
CA ASP A 37 11.35 -2.00 22.10
C ASP A 37 12.18 -1.28 23.20
N TYR A 38 13.23 -1.92 23.71
CA TYR A 38 14.19 -1.35 24.65
C TYR A 38 15.49 -0.93 23.97
N PRO A 39 16.19 0.11 24.49
CA PRO A 39 17.49 0.54 23.99
C PRO A 39 18.51 -0.61 23.89
N CYS A 40 19.39 -0.52 22.89
CA CYS A 40 20.39 -1.56 22.65
C CYS A 40 21.30 -1.76 23.89
N PRO A 41 21.60 -3.00 24.28
CA PRO A 41 22.50 -3.27 25.40
C PRO A 41 23.89 -2.70 25.10
N GLY A 42 24.55 -2.20 26.15
CA GLY A 42 25.85 -1.53 26.06
C GLY A 42 26.88 -2.35 25.27
N GLY A 43 27.52 -1.71 24.28
CA GLY A 43 28.44 -2.35 23.34
C GLY A 43 27.84 -2.65 21.96
N SER A 44 26.52 -2.54 21.80
CA SER A 44 25.86 -2.63 20.49
C SER A 44 25.73 -1.24 19.86
N GLN A 45 25.91 -1.14 18.54
CA GLN A 45 25.63 0.11 17.82
C GLN A 45 24.13 0.21 17.51
N SER A 46 23.52 1.33 17.87
CA SER A 46 22.16 1.67 17.46
C SER A 46 22.23 2.35 16.10
N GLU A 47 21.65 1.70 15.10
CA GLU A 47 21.51 2.26 13.77
C GLU A 47 20.03 2.64 13.61
N ALA A 48 19.73 3.90 13.27
CA ALA A 48 18.37 4.28 12.93
C ALA A 48 17.98 3.45 11.70
N ALA A 49 17.17 2.41 11.91
CA ALA A 49 16.65 1.66 10.78
C ALA A 49 15.78 2.63 9.98
N PRO A 50 16.03 2.83 8.67
CA PRO A 50 14.97 3.35 7.84
C PRO A 50 13.81 2.39 8.03
N ARG A 51 12.72 2.87 8.64
CA ARG A 51 11.45 2.17 8.58
C ARG A 51 11.15 2.09 7.09
N ARG A 52 11.47 0.96 6.45
CA ARG A 52 10.71 0.58 5.28
C ARG A 52 9.31 0.39 5.84
N PRO A 53 8.32 1.21 5.44
CA PRO A 53 6.96 0.90 5.77
C PRO A 53 6.75 -0.54 5.29
N ALA A 54 6.11 -1.38 6.12
CA ALA A 54 5.44 -2.53 5.55
C ALA A 54 4.62 -1.95 4.39
N VAL A 55 4.90 -2.40 3.17
CA VAL A 55 4.13 -1.97 2.00
C VAL A 55 2.68 -2.20 2.41
N PRO A 56 1.86 -1.15 2.59
CA PRO A 56 0.44 -1.36 2.80
C PRO A 56 -0.02 -2.21 1.63
N ALA A 57 -0.96 -3.12 1.84
CA ALA A 57 -1.51 -3.95 0.79
C ALA A 57 -2.35 -3.08 -0.18
N GLY A 58 -1.65 -2.16 -0.87
CA GLY A 58 -2.10 -1.15 -1.81
C GLY A 58 -3.14 -1.71 -2.76
N GLY A 59 -4.19 -0.94 -3.00
CA GLY A 59 -5.55 -1.45 -3.13
C GLY A 59 -5.76 -2.36 -4.31
N ILE A 60 -6.02 -3.62 -3.99
CA ILE A 60 -6.69 -4.58 -4.89
C ILE A 60 -8.21 -4.31 -4.88
N SER A 61 -8.61 -3.13 -4.38
CA SER A 61 -9.94 -2.58 -4.22
C SER A 61 -10.75 -2.74 -5.51
N GLY A 62 -11.61 -3.76 -5.53
CA GLY A 62 -12.54 -4.05 -6.63
C GLY A 62 -12.10 -5.11 -7.63
N ILE A 63 -10.92 -5.72 -7.46
CA ILE A 63 -10.61 -7.01 -8.06
C ILE A 63 -10.97 -8.08 -7.03
N GLU A 64 -12.06 -8.80 -7.28
CA GLU A 64 -12.48 -9.91 -6.41
C GLU A 64 -11.97 -11.24 -6.95
N PRO A 65 -11.59 -12.19 -6.08
CA PRO A 65 -11.28 -13.53 -6.53
C PRO A 65 -12.55 -14.21 -7.06
N ILE A 66 -12.47 -14.79 -8.25
CA ILE A 66 -13.59 -15.47 -8.91
C ILE A 66 -13.33 -16.96 -9.13
N CYS A 67 -12.14 -17.47 -8.83
CA CYS A 67 -11.81 -18.88 -9.04
C CYS A 67 -12.57 -19.82 -8.09
N ALA A 68 -13.11 -19.31 -6.98
CA ALA A 68 -14.02 -20.07 -6.12
C ALA A 68 -15.46 -20.16 -6.69
N LYS A 69 -15.81 -19.35 -7.69
CA LYS A 69 -17.20 -19.18 -8.17
C LYS A 69 -17.50 -20.06 -9.39
N GLY A 70 -17.57 -21.39 -9.24
CA GLY A 70 -18.10 -22.34 -10.26
C GLY A 70 -17.10 -22.83 -11.34
N PRO A 71 -17.56 -23.39 -12.47
CA PRO A 71 -16.68 -23.82 -13.58
C PRO A 71 -16.30 -22.66 -14.52
N GLY A 72 -14.99 -22.48 -14.79
CA GLY A 72 -14.49 -21.52 -15.79
C GLY A 72 -14.24 -22.17 -17.16
N ASN A 73 -13.77 -21.39 -18.13
CA ASN A 73 -13.23 -21.96 -19.37
C ASN A 73 -11.96 -22.75 -19.02
N ARG A 74 -11.90 -24.03 -19.37
CA ARG A 74 -10.64 -24.78 -19.33
C ARG A 74 -9.77 -24.29 -20.49
N GLY A 75 -8.59 -23.78 -20.17
CA GLY A 75 -7.64 -23.34 -21.17
C GLY A 75 -6.58 -24.40 -21.40
N ASP A 76 -6.44 -24.86 -22.64
CA ASP A 76 -5.17 -25.34 -23.18
C ASP A 76 -4.30 -24.15 -23.67
N GLY A 77 -4.79 -22.92 -23.49
CA GLY A 77 -4.18 -21.68 -23.93
C GLY A 77 -5.21 -20.58 -24.21
N PHE A 78 -4.72 -19.44 -24.69
CA PHE A 78 -5.53 -18.37 -25.30
C PHE A 78 -5.34 -18.42 -26.82
N SER A 79 -6.41 -18.28 -27.60
CA SER A 79 -6.28 -18.24 -29.06
C SER A 79 -5.54 -16.98 -29.52
N GLU A 80 -4.87 -17.04 -30.67
CA GLU A 80 -4.17 -15.88 -31.24
C GLU A 80 -5.13 -14.69 -31.45
N ASN A 81 -6.33 -14.95 -31.98
CA ASN A 81 -7.37 -13.93 -32.16
C ASN A 81 -7.74 -13.26 -30.83
N PHE A 82 -7.93 -14.06 -29.77
CA PHE A 82 -8.24 -13.52 -28.46
C PHE A 82 -7.11 -12.61 -27.95
N ARG A 83 -5.86 -13.04 -28.12
CA ARG A 83 -4.69 -12.25 -27.69
C ARG A 83 -4.55 -10.94 -28.49
N ALA A 84 -4.90 -10.94 -29.77
CA ALA A 84 -4.87 -9.75 -30.62
C ALA A 84 -5.95 -8.72 -30.25
N GLU A 85 -7.03 -9.14 -29.60
CA GLU A 85 -8.10 -8.25 -29.10
C GLU A 85 -7.78 -7.59 -27.75
N LEU A 86 -6.70 -8.01 -27.07
CA LEU A 86 -6.33 -7.44 -25.79
C LEU A 86 -5.65 -6.08 -25.95
N PRO A 87 -5.93 -5.11 -25.06
CA PRO A 87 -5.06 -3.95 -24.90
C PRO A 87 -3.61 -4.39 -24.67
N ALA A 88 -2.64 -3.66 -25.23
CA ALA A 88 -1.22 -4.04 -25.18
C ALA A 88 -0.73 -4.27 -23.74
N GLU A 89 -1.11 -3.39 -22.81
CA GLU A 89 -0.79 -3.51 -21.38
C GLU A 89 -1.38 -4.79 -20.76
N GLN A 90 -2.65 -5.08 -21.03
CA GLN A 90 -3.29 -6.32 -20.56
C GLN A 90 -2.63 -7.56 -21.16
N GLY A 91 -2.20 -7.50 -22.43
CA GLY A 91 -1.44 -8.57 -23.07
C GLY A 91 -0.13 -8.88 -22.35
N GLN A 92 0.63 -7.85 -21.97
CA GLN A 92 1.86 -7.99 -21.18
C GLN A 92 1.58 -8.55 -19.78
N ALA A 93 0.55 -8.05 -19.10
CA ALA A 93 0.12 -8.57 -17.81
C ALA A 93 -0.26 -10.05 -17.89
N LEU A 94 -0.96 -10.46 -18.95
CA LEU A 94 -1.32 -11.85 -19.18
C LEU A 94 -0.08 -12.73 -19.34
N ASP A 95 0.92 -12.29 -20.10
CA ASP A 95 2.17 -13.02 -20.27
C ASP A 95 2.94 -13.18 -18.96
N GLN A 96 3.02 -12.12 -18.16
CA GLN A 96 3.63 -12.18 -16.85
C GLN A 96 2.86 -13.12 -15.90
N ALA A 97 1.53 -13.10 -15.92
CA ALA A 97 0.70 -13.99 -15.13
C ALA A 97 0.90 -15.47 -15.54
N LEU A 98 0.95 -15.76 -16.84
CA LEU A 98 1.24 -17.10 -17.36
C LEU A 98 2.65 -17.58 -16.97
N ALA A 99 3.66 -16.71 -17.09
CA ALA A 99 5.03 -17.03 -16.66
C ALA A 99 5.09 -17.33 -15.16
N THR A 100 4.41 -16.53 -14.33
CA THR A 100 4.29 -16.76 -12.89
C THR A 100 3.64 -18.11 -12.60
N LEU A 101 2.52 -18.41 -13.27
CA LEU A 101 1.82 -19.66 -13.09
C LEU A 101 2.69 -20.88 -13.42
N SER A 102 3.46 -20.80 -14.53
CA SER A 102 4.41 -21.84 -14.92
C SER A 102 5.50 -22.02 -13.86
N GLY A 103 6.01 -20.93 -13.27
CA GLY A 103 7.02 -20.98 -12.20
C GLY A 103 6.51 -21.61 -10.90
N GLU A 104 5.21 -21.51 -10.63
CA GLU A 104 4.54 -22.12 -9.45
C GLU A 104 4.21 -23.61 -9.65
N GLY A 105 4.61 -24.20 -10.79
CA GLY A 105 4.31 -25.59 -11.12
C GLY A 105 2.86 -25.84 -11.54
N GLY A 106 2.13 -24.79 -11.92
CA GLY A 106 0.78 -24.91 -12.46
C GLY A 106 0.82 -25.50 -13.86
N THR A 107 0.49 -26.79 -14.00
CA THR A 107 0.48 -27.49 -15.31
C THR A 107 -0.85 -27.35 -16.04
N SER A 108 -1.89 -26.83 -15.38
CA SER A 108 -3.19 -26.54 -15.97
C SER A 108 -3.83 -25.34 -15.29
N TYR A 109 -4.62 -24.59 -16.04
CA TYR A 109 -5.43 -23.51 -15.51
C TYR A 109 -6.78 -23.41 -16.21
N GLN A 110 -7.73 -22.83 -15.49
CA GLN A 110 -8.95 -22.29 -16.07
C GLN A 110 -8.78 -20.79 -16.16
N TRP A 111 -9.46 -20.14 -17.11
CA TRP A 111 -9.49 -18.70 -17.15
C TRP A 111 -10.90 -18.16 -17.29
N ARG A 112 -11.08 -16.91 -16.84
CA ARG A 112 -12.35 -16.19 -16.84
C ARG A 112 -12.11 -14.70 -17.07
N ARG A 113 -13.12 -14.01 -17.60
CA ARG A 113 -13.13 -12.56 -17.70
C ARG A 113 -14.07 -11.95 -16.67
N SER A 114 -13.60 -10.98 -15.90
CA SER A 114 -14.45 -10.21 -14.99
C SER A 114 -15.38 -9.27 -15.78
N PRO A 115 -16.47 -8.75 -15.19
CA PRO A 115 -17.27 -7.69 -15.82
C PRO A 115 -16.49 -6.42 -16.15
N ARG A 116 -15.35 -6.18 -15.48
CA ARG A 116 -14.44 -5.06 -15.74
C ARG A 116 -13.44 -5.34 -16.87
N GLY A 117 -13.43 -6.58 -17.40
CA GLY A 117 -12.54 -7.00 -18.48
C GLY A 117 -11.26 -7.69 -18.02
N ASP A 118 -11.00 -7.79 -16.71
CA ASP A 118 -9.80 -8.44 -16.16
C ASP A 118 -9.79 -9.94 -16.46
N LEU A 119 -8.62 -10.51 -16.71
CA LEU A 119 -8.47 -11.94 -16.97
C LEU A 119 -7.96 -12.65 -15.72
N HIS A 120 -8.79 -13.53 -15.17
CA HIS A 120 -8.47 -14.34 -14.01
C HIS A 120 -8.00 -15.73 -14.45
N LEU A 121 -6.78 -16.11 -14.09
CA LEU A 121 -6.18 -17.43 -14.28
C LEU A 121 -6.29 -18.21 -12.97
N CYS A 122 -7.03 -19.30 -12.99
CA CYS A 122 -7.33 -20.16 -11.85
C CYS A 122 -6.53 -21.46 -11.95
N SER A 123 -5.66 -21.74 -10.98
CA SER A 123 -4.94 -23.01 -10.91
C SER A 123 -4.90 -23.55 -9.48
N ARG A 124 -4.51 -24.82 -9.37
CA ARG A 124 -4.14 -25.44 -8.10
C ARG A 124 -2.64 -25.64 -8.06
N THR A 125 -2.01 -25.16 -7.00
CA THR A 125 -0.60 -25.43 -6.75
C THR A 125 -0.39 -26.92 -6.45
N PRO A 126 0.84 -27.44 -6.52
CA PRO A 126 1.15 -28.81 -6.13
C PRO A 126 0.75 -29.16 -4.68
N ARG A 127 0.61 -28.13 -3.82
CA ARG A 127 0.14 -28.26 -2.42
C ARG A 127 -1.38 -28.24 -2.28
N GLY A 128 -2.13 -28.26 -3.38
CA GLY A 128 -3.60 -28.24 -3.41
C GLY A 128 -4.22 -26.87 -3.08
N GLN A 129 -3.42 -25.80 -2.97
CA GLN A 129 -3.93 -24.46 -2.72
C GLN A 129 -4.43 -23.83 -4.02
N THR A 130 -5.52 -23.07 -3.95
CA THR A 130 -5.96 -22.24 -5.07
C THR A 130 -4.97 -21.08 -5.25
N LEU A 131 -4.44 -20.97 -6.47
CA LEU A 131 -3.71 -19.82 -6.96
C LEU A 131 -4.58 -19.14 -8.01
N GLU A 132 -4.87 -17.87 -7.80
CA GLU A 132 -5.55 -17.04 -8.79
C GLU A 132 -4.65 -15.88 -9.17
N LEU A 133 -4.39 -15.71 -10.46
CA LEU A 133 -3.63 -14.58 -11.01
C LEU A 133 -4.56 -13.75 -11.88
N VAL A 134 -4.55 -12.44 -11.74
CA VAL A 134 -5.42 -11.53 -12.47
C VAL A 134 -4.57 -10.63 -13.33
N ALA A 135 -4.72 -10.73 -14.65
CA ALA A 135 -4.18 -9.78 -15.61
C ALA A 135 -5.22 -8.68 -15.87
N GLY A 136 -5.03 -7.54 -15.21
CA GLY A 136 -5.93 -6.41 -15.28
C GLY A 136 -5.80 -5.63 -16.59
N VAL A 137 -6.86 -4.88 -16.91
CA VAL A 137 -6.92 -4.11 -18.17
C VAL A 137 -5.90 -2.96 -18.26
N GLN A 138 -5.34 -2.52 -17.13
CA GLN A 138 -4.32 -1.45 -17.03
C GLN A 138 -2.90 -2.02 -16.84
N GLY A 139 -2.68 -3.28 -17.22
CA GLY A 139 -1.36 -3.90 -17.16
C GLY A 139 -0.92 -4.42 -15.79
N GLN A 140 -1.77 -4.34 -14.76
CA GLN A 140 -1.49 -4.93 -13.46
C GLN A 140 -1.65 -6.45 -13.44
N VAL A 141 -0.87 -7.09 -12.59
CA VAL A 141 -0.93 -8.52 -12.28
C VAL A 141 -1.13 -8.65 -10.78
N VAL A 142 -2.26 -9.23 -10.40
CA VAL A 142 -2.60 -9.47 -9.00
C VAL A 142 -2.61 -10.96 -8.71
N GLN A 143 -1.94 -11.37 -7.64
CA GLN A 143 -1.99 -12.73 -7.11
C GLN A 143 -2.94 -12.80 -5.92
N PHE A 144 -3.88 -13.72 -5.97
CA PHE A 144 -4.67 -14.19 -4.83
C PHE A 144 -4.17 -15.56 -4.39
N ARG A 145 -3.74 -15.65 -3.12
CA ARG A 145 -3.30 -16.89 -2.48
C ARG A 145 -3.76 -16.91 -1.04
N ALA A 146 -4.45 -17.99 -0.65
CA ALA A 146 -4.95 -18.18 0.72
C ALA A 146 -5.76 -16.97 1.25
N GLY A 147 -6.59 -16.36 0.39
CA GLY A 147 -7.40 -15.20 0.74
C GLY A 147 -6.65 -13.87 0.82
N VAL A 148 -5.33 -13.88 0.59
CA VAL A 148 -4.50 -12.67 0.53
C VAL A 148 -4.27 -12.31 -0.93
N ALA A 149 -4.47 -11.03 -1.24
CA ALA A 149 -4.24 -10.48 -2.55
C ALA A 149 -2.95 -9.65 -2.55
N ARG A 150 -2.14 -9.72 -3.62
CA ARG A 150 -0.88 -8.98 -3.77
C ARG A 150 -0.63 -8.59 -5.22
N TYR A 151 -0.15 -7.38 -5.48
CA TYR A 151 0.40 -7.03 -6.80
C TYR A 151 1.72 -7.78 -7.06
N LEU A 152 1.88 -8.35 -8.26
CA LEU A 152 3.12 -8.95 -8.75
C LEU A 152 3.90 -7.98 -9.64
N ASN A 153 3.19 -7.14 -10.38
CA ASN A 153 3.68 -5.87 -10.88
C ASN A 153 2.70 -4.78 -10.43
N ASP A 154 3.28 -3.65 -10.05
CA ASP A 154 2.53 -2.44 -9.74
C ASP A 154 2.61 -1.56 -10.99
N PRO A 155 1.51 -1.22 -11.65
CA PRO A 155 1.56 -0.42 -12.86
C PRO A 155 2.20 0.94 -12.60
N GLU A 156 3.11 1.34 -13.49
CA GLU A 156 3.77 2.65 -13.49
C GLU A 156 2.85 3.68 -14.17
N THR A 157 1.63 3.85 -13.64
CA THR A 157 0.65 4.81 -14.15
C THR A 157 0.28 5.86 -13.09
N PRO A 158 -0.19 7.06 -13.51
CA PRO A 158 -0.72 8.07 -12.59
C PRO A 158 -1.85 7.53 -11.70
N GLU A 159 -2.78 6.76 -12.26
CA GLU A 159 -3.93 6.19 -11.54
C GLU A 159 -3.48 5.23 -10.44
N ALA A 160 -2.47 4.40 -10.73
CA ALA A 160 -1.90 3.49 -9.75
C ALA A 160 -1.21 4.26 -8.61
N LEU A 161 -0.52 5.36 -8.93
CA LEU A 161 0.07 6.23 -7.92
C LEU A 161 -1.02 6.88 -7.04
N LEU A 162 -2.14 7.30 -7.63
CA LEU A 162 -3.25 7.89 -6.88
C LEU A 162 -3.85 6.91 -5.87
N GLU A 163 -4.13 5.68 -6.29
CA GLU A 163 -4.67 4.67 -5.38
C GLU A 163 -3.68 4.31 -4.26
N ARG A 164 -2.37 4.23 -4.58
CA ARG A 164 -1.33 4.05 -3.56
C ARG A 164 -1.29 5.20 -2.55
N CYS A 165 -1.48 6.43 -3.02
CA CYS A 165 -1.53 7.60 -2.15
C CYS A 165 -2.73 7.60 -1.24
N ARG A 166 -3.92 7.35 -1.79
CA ARG A 166 -5.15 7.23 -1.02
C ARG A 166 -4.99 6.16 0.07
N GLU A 167 -4.47 4.99 -0.28
CA GLU A 167 -4.34 3.91 0.68
C GLU A 167 -3.27 4.17 1.73
N LEU A 168 -2.10 4.69 1.37
CA LEU A 168 -1.05 4.97 2.34
C LEU A 168 -1.57 5.88 3.46
N VAL A 169 -2.29 6.94 3.11
CA VAL A 169 -2.85 7.86 4.10
C VAL A 169 -4.01 7.21 4.86
N THR A 170 -4.92 6.52 4.18
CA THR A 170 -6.07 5.88 4.84
C THR A 170 -5.66 4.79 5.83
N SER A 171 -4.66 3.98 5.48
CA SER A 171 -4.12 2.91 6.35
C SER A 171 -3.28 3.45 7.51
N CYS A 172 -2.66 4.61 7.33
CA CYS A 172 -1.90 5.29 8.39
C CYS A 172 -2.82 5.96 9.44
N VAL A 173 -4.02 6.42 9.05
CA VAL A 173 -4.93 7.12 9.95
C VAL A 173 -5.48 6.17 11.01
N ALA A 174 -5.08 6.40 12.25
CA ALA A 174 -5.53 5.66 13.43
C ALA A 174 -5.96 6.66 14.51
N PRO A 175 -7.21 7.15 14.51
CA PRO A 175 -7.66 8.11 15.51
C PRO A 175 -7.74 7.46 16.91
N PRO A 176 -7.38 8.18 17.99
CA PRO A 176 -6.90 9.57 18.00
C PRO A 176 -5.37 9.72 17.80
N SER A 177 -4.62 8.63 17.76
CA SER A 177 -3.14 8.62 17.79
C SER A 177 -2.47 9.16 16.53
N THR A 178 -3.11 9.06 15.36
CA THR A 178 -2.52 9.50 14.08
C THR A 178 -3.57 10.19 13.22
N SER A 179 -3.30 11.45 12.89
CA SER A 179 -4.16 12.29 12.05
C SER A 179 -3.79 12.20 10.56
N VAL A 180 -4.69 12.62 9.68
CA VAL A 180 -4.41 12.74 8.24
C VAL A 180 -3.20 13.65 7.99
N ASP A 181 -3.12 14.80 8.70
CA ASP A 181 -2.01 15.75 8.56
C ASP A 181 -0.66 15.07 8.89
N SER A 182 -0.62 14.27 9.96
CA SER A 182 0.56 13.47 10.33
C SER A 182 0.90 12.42 9.27
N CYS A 183 -0.09 11.72 8.74
CA CYS A 183 0.12 10.70 7.72
C CYS A 183 0.66 11.27 6.40
N VAL A 184 0.09 12.40 5.95
CA VAL A 184 0.59 13.12 4.77
C VAL A 184 2.02 13.57 5.01
N HIS A 185 2.34 14.13 6.17
CA HIS A 185 3.69 14.57 6.51
C HIS A 185 4.71 13.41 6.49
N LEU A 186 4.36 12.27 7.10
CA LEU A 186 5.21 11.08 7.23
C LEU A 186 5.35 10.26 5.95
N SER A 187 4.49 10.47 4.95
CA SER A 187 4.64 9.81 3.64
C SER A 187 6.02 10.11 3.04
N GLN A 188 6.56 9.22 2.21
CA GLN A 188 7.89 9.46 1.62
C GLN A 188 7.81 10.47 0.47
N THR A 189 8.95 10.97 0.04
CA THR A 189 9.10 11.82 -1.15
C THR A 189 10.03 11.11 -2.12
N CYS A 190 9.68 11.12 -3.39
CA CYS A 190 10.49 10.52 -4.44
C CYS A 190 11.15 11.61 -5.28
N ASP A 191 12.37 11.33 -5.76
CA ASP A 191 13.15 12.22 -6.64
C ASP A 191 12.91 11.92 -8.13
N GLN A 192 12.09 10.92 -8.43
CA GLN A 192 11.79 10.40 -9.76
C GLN A 192 10.85 11.32 -10.54
N ASN A 193 11.10 11.43 -11.84
CA ASN A 193 10.22 12.12 -12.79
C ASN A 193 9.98 11.23 -14.03
N PRO A 194 8.75 10.75 -14.26
CA PRO A 194 7.54 11.03 -13.48
C PRO A 194 7.48 10.24 -12.15
N PRO A 195 6.77 10.74 -11.12
CA PRO A 195 6.83 10.20 -9.75
C PRO A 195 6.25 8.79 -9.58
N TRP A 196 5.63 8.22 -10.62
CA TRP A 196 5.09 6.86 -10.63
C TRP A 196 6.05 5.81 -11.21
N THR A 197 7.23 6.21 -11.70
CA THR A 197 8.26 5.28 -12.19
C THR A 197 9.11 4.72 -11.05
N GLY A 198 9.48 3.45 -11.15
CA GLY A 198 10.36 2.77 -10.18
C GLY A 198 9.64 1.99 -9.09
N GLY A 199 8.32 1.80 -9.19
CA GLY A 199 7.55 0.86 -8.38
C GLY A 199 7.68 1.02 -6.87
N ALA A 200 6.69 1.71 -6.30
CA ALA A 200 6.27 1.70 -4.89
C ALA A 200 6.64 2.89 -3.99
N ILE A 201 5.61 3.21 -3.16
CA ILE A 201 5.38 4.27 -2.19
C ILE A 201 4.73 5.53 -2.80
N CYS A 202 3.62 5.96 -2.18
CA CYS A 202 3.07 7.28 -2.44
C CYS A 202 4.10 8.33 -2.06
N CYS A 203 4.53 9.06 -3.07
CA CYS A 203 5.73 9.85 -3.06
C CYS A 203 5.66 11.27 -3.64
N PRO A 204 4.51 11.82 -4.08
CA PRO A 204 4.51 13.13 -4.71
C PRO A 204 4.68 14.23 -3.64
N GLN A 205 5.85 14.87 -3.64
CA GLN A 205 6.08 16.12 -2.91
C GLN A 205 4.98 17.14 -3.23
N ALA A 206 4.53 17.18 -4.50
CA ALA A 206 3.41 17.99 -4.95
C ALA A 206 2.12 17.77 -4.13
N CYS A 207 1.82 16.54 -3.69
CA CYS A 207 0.62 16.29 -2.89
C CYS A 207 0.76 16.78 -1.46
N LYS A 208 1.97 16.74 -0.90
CA LYS A 208 2.25 17.35 0.40
C LYS A 208 2.09 18.87 0.34
N ASP A 209 2.66 19.49 -0.70
CA ASP A 209 2.60 20.93 -0.91
C ASP A 209 1.17 21.42 -1.11
N GLU A 210 0.39 20.73 -1.96
CA GLU A 210 -1.00 21.09 -2.23
C GLU A 210 -1.91 20.84 -1.01
N HIS A 211 -1.71 19.73 -0.29
CA HIS A 211 -2.40 19.49 0.98
C HIS A 211 -2.11 20.61 1.98
N ALA A 212 -0.83 20.96 2.19
CA ALA A 212 -0.43 22.03 3.09
C ALA A 212 -1.05 23.39 2.69
N ARG A 213 -1.09 23.70 1.39
CA ARG A 213 -1.74 24.90 0.85
C ARG A 213 -3.23 24.93 1.17
N LEU A 214 -3.95 23.82 0.95
CA LEU A 214 -5.38 23.70 1.26
C LEU A 214 -5.64 23.79 2.77
N ARG A 215 -4.79 23.19 3.61
CA ARG A 215 -4.88 23.30 5.07
C ARG A 215 -4.69 24.73 5.55
N ALA A 216 -3.79 25.50 4.95
CA ALA A 216 -3.58 26.92 5.27
C ALA A 216 -4.83 27.78 4.99
N THR A 217 -5.75 27.33 4.13
CA THR A 217 -7.04 28.00 3.87
C THR A 217 -8.16 27.58 4.82
N GLY A 218 -7.88 26.69 5.78
CA GLY A 218 -8.86 26.21 6.76
C GLY A 218 -9.69 24.99 6.33
N ILE A 219 -9.34 24.34 5.21
CA ILE A 219 -10.03 23.12 4.76
C ILE A 219 -9.66 21.96 5.68
N GLU A 220 -10.64 21.18 6.14
CA GLU A 220 -10.46 20.02 7.02
C GLU A 220 -9.46 18.97 6.46
N PRO A 221 -8.67 18.28 7.31
CA PRO A 221 -7.56 17.41 6.87
C PRO A 221 -7.89 16.41 5.77
N MET A 222 -8.97 15.64 5.94
CA MET A 222 -9.38 14.63 4.95
C MET A 222 -9.95 15.25 3.68
N ALA A 223 -10.60 16.41 3.79
CA ALA A 223 -11.09 17.14 2.63
C ALA A 223 -9.93 17.74 1.83
N ALA A 224 -8.94 18.34 2.50
CA ALA A 224 -7.73 18.87 1.88
C ALA A 224 -6.95 17.76 1.17
N PHE A 225 -6.84 16.58 1.79
CA PHE A 225 -6.12 15.46 1.18
C PHE A 225 -6.80 14.94 -0.09
N ARG A 226 -8.12 14.72 -0.06
CA ARG A 226 -8.86 14.33 -1.27
C ARG A 226 -8.80 15.40 -2.35
N SER A 227 -8.96 16.67 -1.99
CA SER A 227 -8.86 17.77 -2.95
C SER A 227 -7.47 17.90 -3.57
N ALA A 228 -6.39 17.63 -2.82
CA ALA A 228 -5.04 17.61 -3.39
C ALA A 228 -4.89 16.49 -4.41
N LEU A 229 -5.38 15.28 -4.10
CA LEU A 229 -5.27 14.11 -4.98
C LEU A 229 -6.19 14.15 -6.20
N GLU A 230 -7.44 14.56 -6.03
CA GLU A 230 -8.51 14.38 -7.02
C GLU A 230 -9.02 15.71 -7.61
N GLY A 231 -8.68 16.83 -6.98
CA GLY A 231 -9.12 18.16 -7.41
C GLY A 231 -8.32 18.68 -8.59
N PRO A 232 -8.83 19.67 -9.34
CA PRO A 232 -8.08 20.35 -10.39
C PRO A 232 -7.28 21.56 -9.85
N PRO A 233 -5.94 21.65 -10.05
CA PRO A 233 -5.08 20.61 -10.63
C PRO A 233 -4.76 19.50 -9.62
N SER A 234 -4.72 18.24 -10.10
CA SER A 234 -4.29 17.13 -9.25
C SER A 234 -2.81 17.27 -8.95
N CYS A 235 -2.42 16.94 -7.72
CA CYS A 235 -1.01 16.81 -7.37
C CYS A 235 -0.32 15.60 -8.03
N ILE A 236 -1.07 14.73 -8.71
CA ILE A 236 -0.57 13.63 -9.53
C ILE A 236 -0.79 13.99 -11.01
N PRO A 237 0.29 14.33 -11.75
CA PRO A 237 0.15 14.73 -13.15
C PRO A 237 -0.54 13.66 -14.01
N GLY A 238 -1.54 14.06 -14.79
CA GLY A 238 -2.24 13.18 -15.73
C GLY A 238 -3.51 12.52 -15.18
N HIS A 239 -3.87 12.78 -13.91
CA HIS A 239 -5.13 12.36 -13.30
C HIS A 239 -6.07 13.55 -13.06
#